data_AF-A0A9P1MPZ2-F1
#
_entry.id   AF-A0A9P1MPZ2-F1
#
_cell.length_a   1.000
_cell.length_b   1.000
_cell.length_c   1.000
_cell.angle_alpha   90.00
_cell.angle_beta   90.00
_cell.angle_gamma   90.00
#
_symmetry.space_group_name_H-M   'P 1'
#
loop_
_entity.id
_entity.type
_entity.pdbx_description
1 polymer ?
#
loop_
_entity_poly.entity_id
_entity_poly.type
_entity_poly.pdbx_seq_one_letter_code
_entity_poly.pdbx_strand_id
1 'polypeptide(L)'
;MSFHPPIRPAPPKGTAPAPAKTWYEELLEKDELLLYITAFLGVILPGLVYFIYQRVHKVYLKYAQKKMDEKRKERTAKNKIAIISLLSEDSELNELKKQLEECFQNHTGVEYEMWSVSSLKASDFSKFKGLGIFLVQTVDGQAGDESQWFIEWLEDVAADKKLKKNSNFESIRFCVAAFGSSLEKEKLFNKAGKTLQKRMKILGSTQMMPLELFDTASGDYTTELHEHFETWLLDLFSALEHSMEVGSDVEYDSQYEHSEEEEEEVDVDDEELTSEEETEKTGNTKKVR
;
A
#
# COMPACT_ATOMS: atom_id res chain seq x y z
N MET A 1 72.20 68.09 71.67
CA MET A 1 72.40 66.71 71.20
C MET A 1 71.17 66.32 70.41
N SER A 2 71.26 66.36 69.08
CA SER A 2 70.19 66.09 68.13
C SER A 2 70.12 64.60 67.83
N PHE A 3 69.06 63.93 68.30
CA PHE A 3 68.76 62.54 67.98
C PHE A 3 68.15 62.45 66.58
N HIS A 4 68.89 61.88 65.63
CA HIS A 4 68.32 61.41 64.37
C HIS A 4 67.81 59.97 64.55
N PRO A 5 66.53 59.69 64.23
CA PRO A 5 66.02 58.32 64.20
C PRO A 5 66.58 57.57 62.96
N PRO A 6 66.85 56.25 63.07
CA PRO A 6 67.43 55.48 61.98
C PRO A 6 66.45 55.31 60.80
N ILE A 7 67.00 55.48 59.60
CA ILE A 7 66.34 55.31 58.31
C ILE A 7 65.91 53.84 58.15
N ARG A 8 64.62 53.61 57.91
CA ARG A 8 64.06 52.28 57.61
C ARG A 8 64.49 51.87 56.18
N PRO A 9 65.03 50.65 55.96
CA PRO A 9 65.31 50.18 54.61
C PRO A 9 64.00 49.99 53.83
N ALA A 10 63.99 50.45 52.57
CA ALA A 10 62.87 50.25 51.64
C ALA A 10 62.68 48.75 51.34
N PRO A 11 61.43 48.26 51.22
CA PRO A 11 61.17 46.88 50.86
C PRO A 11 61.65 46.57 49.43
N PRO A 12 62.17 45.36 49.15
CA PRO A 12 62.66 45.00 47.84
C PRO A 12 61.54 45.06 46.79
N LYS A 13 61.80 45.77 45.70
CA LYS A 13 60.98 45.74 44.48
C LYS A 13 61.00 44.33 43.91
N GLY A 14 59.86 43.64 43.82
CA GLY A 14 59.84 42.41 43.01
C GLY A 14 58.75 41.36 43.22
N THR A 15 57.75 41.52 44.08
CA THR A 15 56.69 40.50 44.20
C THR A 15 55.31 41.12 44.34
N ALA A 16 54.74 41.56 43.21
CA ALA A 16 53.29 41.59 43.11
C ALA A 16 52.80 40.13 43.20
N PRO A 17 51.88 39.77 44.11
CA PRO A 17 51.29 38.44 44.11
C PRO A 17 50.57 38.24 42.77
N ALA A 18 50.82 37.12 42.10
CA ALA A 18 50.05 36.73 40.92
C ALA A 18 48.54 36.78 41.26
N PRO A 19 47.67 37.21 40.33
CA PRO A 19 46.24 37.21 40.58
C PRO A 19 45.80 35.80 41.00
N ALA A 20 44.93 35.71 42.01
CA ALA A 20 44.46 34.43 42.53
C ALA A 20 43.91 33.59 41.37
N LYS A 21 44.52 32.43 41.13
CA LYS A 21 44.08 31.50 40.09
C LYS A 21 42.62 31.16 40.33
N THR A 22 41.85 31.15 39.25
CA THR A 22 40.45 30.77 39.31
C THR A 22 40.36 29.27 39.57
N TRP A 23 39.34 28.84 40.32
CA TRP A 23 39.18 27.44 40.74
C TRP A 23 39.18 26.42 39.59
N TYR A 24 38.90 26.85 38.35
CA TYR A 24 38.95 26.01 37.17
C TYR A 24 40.38 25.85 36.60
N GLU A 25 41.28 26.82 36.79
CA GLU A 25 42.69 26.74 36.38
C GLU A 25 43.48 25.74 37.24
N GLU A 26 43.20 25.67 38.56
CA GLU A 26 43.73 24.63 39.46
C GLU A 26 43.21 23.23 39.14
N LEU A 27 42.03 23.13 38.51
CA LEU A 27 41.46 21.87 38.04
C LEU A 27 42.08 21.41 36.72
N LEU A 28 42.46 22.36 35.86
CA LEU A 28 43.10 22.13 34.55
C LEU A 28 44.58 21.74 34.69
N GLU A 29 45.30 22.25 35.69
CA GLU A 29 46.70 21.87 35.96
C GLU A 29 46.87 20.43 36.48
N LYS A 30 45.77 19.74 36.81
CA LYS A 30 45.77 18.30 37.14
C LYS A 30 45.55 17.49 35.86
N ASP A 31 46.57 17.42 35.01
CA ASP A 31 46.57 16.60 33.79
C ASP A 31 46.12 15.16 34.07
N GLU A 32 46.47 14.62 35.24
CA GLU A 32 46.01 13.30 35.71
C GLU A 32 44.48 13.21 35.84
N LEU A 33 43.81 14.25 36.33
CA LEU A 33 42.35 14.29 36.44
C LEU A 33 41.68 14.30 35.07
N LEU A 34 42.21 15.09 34.13
CA LEU A 34 41.75 15.09 32.74
C LEU A 34 41.99 13.72 32.08
N LEU A 35 43.12 13.06 32.37
CA LEU A 35 43.42 11.71 31.89
C LEU A 35 42.44 10.67 32.43
N TYR A 36 42.10 10.71 33.72
CA TYR A 36 41.09 9.80 34.30
C TYR A 36 39.69 10.06 33.74
N ILE A 37 39.31 11.33 33.55
CA ILE A 37 38.01 11.69 32.98
C ILE A 37 37.92 11.23 31.51
N THR A 38 38.96 11.45 30.72
CA THR A 38 39.01 11.04 29.31
C THR A 38 39.05 9.51 29.17
N ALA A 39 39.82 8.80 30.00
CA ALA A 39 39.81 7.33 30.03
C ALA A 39 38.44 6.78 30.45
N PHE A 40 37.79 7.37 31.45
CA PHE A 40 36.46 7.00 31.91
C PHE A 40 35.40 7.24 30.83
N LEU A 41 35.43 8.40 30.17
CA LEU A 41 34.56 8.71 29.02
C LEU A 41 34.84 7.76 27.86
N GLY A 42 36.09 7.42 27.57
CA GLY A 42 36.46 6.46 26.52
C GLY A 42 35.87 5.06 26.74
N VAL A 43 35.67 4.63 27.98
CA VAL A 43 35.05 3.34 28.32
C VAL A 43 33.51 3.42 28.35
N ILE A 44 32.95 4.51 28.89
CA ILE A 44 31.49 4.62 29.10
C ILE A 44 30.74 5.11 27.89
N LEU A 45 31.33 6.02 27.11
CA LEU A 45 30.67 6.64 25.95
C LEU A 45 30.31 5.59 24.88
N PRO A 46 31.15 4.61 24.53
CA PRO A 46 30.76 3.52 23.64
C PRO A 46 29.56 2.71 24.17
N GLY A 47 29.53 2.43 25.48
CA GLY A 47 28.40 1.72 26.11
C GLY A 47 27.10 2.52 26.08
N LEU A 48 27.18 3.84 26.31
CA LEU A 48 26.03 4.74 26.23
C LEU A 48 25.52 4.89 24.79
N VAL A 49 26.41 5.07 23.82
CA VAL A 49 26.08 5.12 22.39
C VAL A 49 25.45 3.80 21.94
N TYR A 50 26.02 2.66 22.31
CA TYR A 50 25.47 1.34 22.01
C TYR A 50 24.07 1.17 22.61
N PHE A 51 23.84 1.63 23.85
CA PHE A 51 22.54 1.55 24.49
C PHE A 51 21.48 2.44 23.80
N ILE A 52 21.85 3.67 23.43
CA ILE A 52 20.97 4.57 22.68
C ILE A 52 20.67 3.97 21.30
N TYR A 53 21.70 3.48 20.61
CA TYR A 53 21.57 2.81 19.31
C TYR A 53 20.62 1.62 19.39
N GLN A 54 20.82 0.70 20.33
CA GLN A 54 19.93 -0.44 20.59
C GLN A 54 18.48 0.00 20.80
N ARG A 55 18.25 1.11 21.50
CA ARG A 55 16.90 1.62 21.78
C ARG A 55 16.25 2.20 20.52
N VAL A 56 16.98 3.02 19.76
CA VAL A 56 16.50 3.59 18.49
C VAL A 56 16.26 2.49 17.46
N HIS A 57 17.20 1.56 17.33
CA HIS A 57 17.10 0.41 16.43
C HIS A 57 15.88 -0.46 16.74
N LYS A 58 15.58 -0.73 18.03
CA LYS A 58 14.36 -1.44 18.43
C LYS A 58 13.08 -0.69 18.06
N VAL A 59 13.06 0.64 18.18
CA VAL A 59 11.90 1.46 17.77
C VAL A 59 11.73 1.39 16.25
N TYR A 60 12.82 1.50 15.50
CA TYR A 60 12.82 1.39 14.04
C TYR A 60 12.33 0.01 13.57
N LEU A 61 12.84 -1.07 14.14
CA LEU A 61 12.40 -2.44 13.82
C LEU A 61 10.90 -2.63 14.06
N LYS A 62 10.37 -2.13 15.19
CA LYS A 62 8.92 -2.20 15.47
C LYS A 62 8.09 -1.40 14.47
N TYR A 63 8.57 -0.22 14.08
CA TYR A 63 7.90 0.60 13.07
C TYR A 63 7.90 -0.08 11.70
N ALA A 64 9.05 -0.63 11.28
CA ALA A 64 9.18 -1.37 10.03
C ALA A 64 8.26 -2.60 10.01
N GLN A 65 8.25 -3.41 11.09
CA GLN A 65 7.35 -4.55 11.24
C GLN A 65 5.88 -4.14 11.14
N LYS A 66 5.47 -3.08 11.86
CA LYS A 66 4.10 -2.57 11.80
C LYS A 66 3.70 -2.13 10.39
N LYS A 67 4.59 -1.42 9.68
CA LYS A 67 4.36 -0.99 8.29
C LYS A 67 4.22 -2.19 7.35
N MET A 68 5.04 -3.24 7.54
CA MET A 68 4.96 -4.47 6.76
C MET A 68 3.66 -5.24 7.04
N ASP A 69 3.21 -5.31 8.29
CA ASP A 69 1.95 -5.94 8.68
C ASP A 69 0.73 -5.18 8.15
N GLU A 70 0.76 -3.84 8.15
CA GLU A 70 -0.26 -3.01 7.55
C GLU A 70 -0.35 -3.23 6.03
N LYS A 71 0.78 -3.24 5.33
CA LYS A 71 0.84 -3.58 3.89
C LYS A 71 0.32 -5.00 3.62
N ARG A 72 0.66 -5.97 4.46
CA ARG A 72 0.17 -7.35 4.33
C ARG A 72 -1.35 -7.39 4.48
N LYS A 73 -1.91 -6.74 5.51
CA LYS A 73 -3.36 -6.65 5.73
C LYS A 73 -4.07 -5.95 4.56
N GLU A 74 -3.47 -4.90 4.02
CA GLU A 74 -4.01 -4.19 2.87
C GLU A 74 -4.03 -5.07 1.62
N ARG A 75 -2.95 -5.83 1.36
CA ARG A 75 -2.89 -6.80 0.26
C ARG A 75 -3.94 -7.89 0.41
N THR A 76 -4.07 -8.49 1.60
CA THR A 76 -5.11 -9.48 1.87
C THR A 76 -6.51 -8.90 1.67
N ALA A 77 -6.75 -7.66 2.11
CA ALA A 77 -8.02 -6.99 1.88
C ALA A 77 -8.29 -6.73 0.38
N LYS A 78 -7.27 -6.34 -0.41
CA LYS A 78 -7.41 -6.13 -1.87
C LYS A 78 -7.60 -7.43 -2.66
N ASN A 79 -7.21 -8.57 -2.10
CA ASN A 79 -7.38 -9.88 -2.72
C ASN A 79 -8.69 -10.58 -2.33
N LYS A 80 -9.48 -9.99 -1.43
CA LYS A 80 -10.78 -10.52 -1.03
C LYS A 80 -11.77 -10.45 -2.20
N ILE A 81 -12.53 -11.53 -2.40
CA ILE A 81 -13.58 -11.60 -3.41
C ILE A 81 -14.94 -11.63 -2.71
N ALA A 82 -15.87 -10.82 -3.21
CA ALA A 82 -17.27 -10.84 -2.80
C ALA A 82 -18.16 -11.08 -4.02
N ILE A 83 -19.02 -12.08 -3.95
CA ILE A 83 -20.08 -12.33 -4.94
C ILE A 83 -21.34 -11.66 -4.41
N ILE A 84 -21.77 -10.59 -5.06
CA ILE A 84 -22.96 -9.80 -4.69
C ILE A 84 -24.10 -10.21 -5.61
N SER A 85 -25.04 -10.97 -5.07
CA SER A 85 -26.22 -11.43 -5.77
C SER A 85 -27.35 -10.42 -5.59
N LEU A 86 -27.62 -9.63 -6.63
CA LEU A 86 -28.75 -8.71 -6.78
C LEU A 86 -29.93 -9.35 -7.53
N LEU A 87 -30.09 -10.66 -7.36
CA LEU A 87 -31.19 -11.46 -7.91
C LEU A 87 -32.31 -11.54 -6.89
N SER A 88 -33.56 -11.63 -7.34
CA SER A 88 -34.69 -11.90 -6.45
C SER A 88 -34.60 -13.31 -5.87
N GLU A 89 -35.10 -13.52 -4.64
CA GLU A 89 -35.06 -14.84 -3.98
C GLU A 89 -35.80 -15.94 -4.77
N ASP A 90 -36.89 -15.59 -5.44
CA ASP A 90 -37.69 -16.52 -6.27
C ASP A 90 -37.22 -16.61 -7.75
N SER A 91 -36.08 -16.00 -8.08
CA SER A 91 -35.57 -15.98 -9.45
C SER A 91 -35.03 -17.35 -9.85
N GLU A 92 -35.38 -17.82 -11.04
CA GLU A 92 -34.81 -19.07 -11.58
C GLU A 92 -33.31 -18.88 -11.96
N LEU A 93 -32.84 -17.63 -12.09
CA LEU A 93 -31.41 -17.28 -12.21
C LEU A 93 -30.57 -17.71 -10.99
N ASN A 94 -31.22 -18.10 -9.88
CA ASN A 94 -30.52 -18.66 -8.72
C ASN A 94 -29.80 -19.97 -9.04
N GLU A 95 -30.19 -20.69 -10.10
CA GLU A 95 -29.44 -21.85 -10.59
C GLU A 95 -28.06 -21.44 -11.13
N LEU A 96 -27.97 -20.36 -11.92
CA LEU A 96 -26.69 -19.82 -12.41
C LEU A 96 -25.82 -19.28 -11.26
N LYS A 97 -26.45 -18.64 -10.26
CA LYS A 97 -25.77 -18.25 -9.02
C LYS A 97 -25.16 -19.47 -8.31
N LYS A 98 -25.90 -20.57 -8.21
CA LYS A 98 -25.42 -21.80 -7.60
C LYS A 98 -24.28 -22.42 -8.42
N GLN A 99 -24.37 -22.40 -9.75
CA GLN A 99 -23.30 -22.84 -10.64
C GLN A 99 -22.00 -22.03 -10.42
N LEU A 100 -22.10 -20.70 -10.34
CA LEU A 100 -20.98 -19.83 -9.99
C LEU A 100 -20.39 -20.21 -8.62
N GLU A 101 -21.25 -20.41 -7.61
CA GLU A 101 -20.81 -20.79 -6.26
C GLU A 101 -20.07 -22.13 -6.25
N GLU A 102 -20.60 -23.15 -6.94
CA GLU A 102 -19.95 -24.46 -7.10
C GLU A 102 -18.60 -24.34 -7.80
N CYS A 103 -18.48 -23.52 -8.84
CA CYS A 103 -17.20 -23.25 -9.51
C CYS A 103 -16.19 -22.64 -8.54
N PHE A 104 -16.59 -21.68 -7.71
CA PHE A 104 -15.72 -21.07 -6.70
C PHE A 104 -15.34 -22.04 -5.57
N GLN A 105 -16.25 -22.94 -5.16
CA GLN A 105 -15.95 -23.97 -4.16
C GLN A 105 -14.94 -25.00 -4.69
N ASN A 106 -15.05 -25.35 -5.97
CA ASN A 106 -14.16 -26.31 -6.63
C ASN A 106 -12.78 -25.70 -6.96
N HIS A 107 -12.73 -24.39 -7.20
CA HIS A 107 -11.48 -23.69 -7.50
C HIS A 107 -10.66 -23.47 -6.22
N THR A 108 -9.73 -24.39 -5.96
CA THR A 108 -8.95 -24.46 -4.72
C THR A 108 -8.04 -23.23 -4.57
N GLY A 109 -8.18 -22.48 -3.48
CA GLY A 109 -7.26 -21.40 -3.10
C GLY A 109 -7.84 -19.98 -3.20
N VAL A 110 -9.09 -19.83 -3.64
CA VAL A 110 -9.77 -18.52 -3.72
C VAL A 110 -10.77 -18.38 -2.58
N GLU A 111 -10.46 -17.53 -1.61
CA GLU A 111 -11.41 -17.15 -0.57
C GLU A 111 -12.45 -16.17 -1.14
N TYR A 112 -13.72 -16.51 -1.01
CA TYR A 112 -14.83 -15.65 -1.44
C TYR A 112 -15.91 -15.53 -0.35
N GLU A 113 -16.64 -14.42 -0.36
CA GLU A 113 -17.85 -14.23 0.43
C GLU A 113 -19.07 -14.06 -0.47
N MET A 114 -20.16 -14.75 -0.14
CA MET A 114 -21.44 -14.60 -0.84
C MET A 114 -22.32 -13.59 -0.10
N TRP A 115 -22.65 -12.48 -0.74
CA TRP A 115 -23.55 -11.45 -0.22
C TRP A 115 -24.85 -11.48 -1.01
N SER A 116 -25.92 -11.97 -0.38
CA SER A 116 -27.28 -11.78 -0.91
C SER A 116 -27.75 -10.35 -0.64
N VAL A 117 -28.69 -9.86 -1.44
CA VAL A 117 -29.37 -8.58 -1.20
C VAL A 117 -29.91 -8.47 0.24
N SER A 118 -30.51 -9.54 0.75
CA SER A 118 -31.10 -9.59 2.09
C SER A 118 -30.07 -9.48 3.23
N SER A 119 -28.83 -9.90 3.00
CA SER A 119 -27.73 -9.84 3.98
C SER A 119 -26.78 -8.65 3.76
N LEU A 120 -26.86 -8.00 2.60
CA LEU A 120 -25.99 -6.91 2.19
C LEU A 120 -26.24 -5.66 3.03
N LYS A 121 -25.19 -5.15 3.68
CA LYS A 121 -25.24 -3.90 4.43
C LYS A 121 -24.40 -2.84 3.77
N ALA A 122 -24.97 -1.65 3.60
CA ALA A 122 -24.28 -0.47 3.08
C ALA A 122 -22.97 -0.17 3.84
N SER A 123 -22.97 -0.32 5.17
CA SER A 123 -21.78 -0.10 6.00
C SER A 123 -20.64 -1.05 5.66
N ASP A 124 -20.96 -2.29 5.34
CA ASP A 124 -19.99 -3.35 5.11
C ASP A 124 -19.43 -3.21 3.69
N PHE A 125 -20.31 -2.96 2.72
CA PHE A 125 -19.92 -2.65 1.35
C PHE A 125 -19.07 -1.38 1.26
N SER A 126 -19.40 -0.31 2.00
CA SER A 126 -18.62 0.94 1.98
C SER A 126 -17.17 0.78 2.42
N LYS A 127 -16.89 -0.22 3.27
CA LYS A 127 -15.56 -0.53 3.79
C LYS A 127 -14.86 -1.62 2.97
N PHE A 128 -15.59 -2.32 2.11
CA PHE A 128 -15.06 -3.39 1.29
C PHE A 128 -13.89 -2.91 0.43
N LYS A 129 -12.89 -3.77 0.31
CA LYS A 129 -11.75 -3.64 -0.59
C LYS A 129 -11.64 -4.97 -1.33
N GLY A 130 -11.17 -4.92 -2.57
CA GLY A 130 -10.98 -6.12 -3.38
C GLY A 130 -11.96 -6.22 -4.53
N LEU A 131 -12.36 -7.43 -4.90
CA LEU A 131 -13.14 -7.70 -6.10
C LEU A 131 -14.61 -7.97 -5.78
N GLY A 132 -15.51 -7.16 -6.34
CA GLY A 132 -16.95 -7.40 -6.33
C GLY A 132 -17.44 -8.01 -7.64
N ILE A 133 -18.02 -9.21 -7.57
CA ILE A 133 -18.66 -9.90 -8.70
C ILE A 133 -20.17 -9.71 -8.55
N PHE A 134 -20.80 -8.97 -9.47
CA PHE A 134 -22.22 -8.65 -9.36
C PHE A 134 -23.06 -9.51 -10.31
N LEU A 135 -24.07 -10.20 -9.75
CA LEU A 135 -25.14 -10.81 -10.52
C LEU A 135 -26.38 -9.92 -10.42
N VAL A 136 -26.85 -9.36 -11.52
CA VAL A 136 -27.89 -8.32 -11.49
C VAL A 136 -29.05 -8.70 -12.37
N GLN A 137 -30.24 -8.83 -11.77
CA GLN A 137 -31.48 -9.03 -12.52
C GLN A 137 -32.14 -7.68 -12.84
N THR A 138 -32.61 -7.53 -14.07
CA THR A 138 -33.46 -6.43 -14.50
C THR A 138 -34.90 -6.92 -14.63
N VAL A 139 -35.83 -6.24 -13.97
CA VAL A 139 -37.28 -6.46 -14.06
C VAL A 139 -37.92 -5.12 -14.41
N ASP A 140 -38.67 -5.04 -15.51
CA ASP A 140 -39.34 -3.81 -15.97
C ASP A 140 -38.38 -2.61 -16.09
N GLY A 141 -37.13 -2.88 -16.47
CA GLY A 141 -36.06 -1.88 -16.61
C GLY A 141 -35.55 -1.26 -15.30
N GLN A 142 -35.82 -1.86 -14.16
CA GLN A 142 -35.22 -1.55 -12.85
C GLN A 142 -34.57 -2.81 -12.25
N ALA A 143 -33.86 -2.67 -11.13
CA ALA A 143 -33.49 -3.87 -10.37
C ALA A 143 -34.74 -4.45 -9.70
N GLY A 144 -34.70 -5.73 -9.33
CA GLY A 144 -35.76 -6.32 -8.52
C GLY A 144 -35.99 -5.50 -7.24
N ASP A 145 -37.21 -5.51 -6.73
CA ASP A 145 -37.65 -4.66 -5.61
C ASP A 145 -36.71 -4.73 -4.39
N GLU A 146 -36.22 -5.92 -4.08
CA GLU A 146 -35.29 -6.15 -2.97
C GLU A 146 -33.92 -5.54 -3.25
N SER A 147 -33.46 -5.53 -4.50
CA SER A 147 -32.13 -5.07 -4.93
C SER A 147 -32.08 -3.57 -5.20
N GLN A 148 -33.24 -2.93 -5.36
CA GLN A 148 -33.35 -1.54 -5.79
C GLN A 148 -32.70 -0.56 -4.80
N TRP A 149 -32.84 -0.81 -3.50
CA TRP A 149 -32.24 0.05 -2.46
C TRP A 149 -30.72 0.17 -2.62
N PHE A 150 -30.04 -0.89 -3.08
CA PHE A 150 -28.59 -0.89 -3.22
C PHE A 150 -28.16 0.02 -4.37
N ILE A 151 -28.87 -0.05 -5.49
CA ILE A 151 -28.63 0.84 -6.63
C ILE A 151 -28.86 2.29 -6.21
N GLU A 152 -29.99 2.59 -5.55
CA GLU A 152 -30.32 3.92 -5.03
C GLU A 152 -29.27 4.43 -4.04
N TRP A 153 -28.84 3.59 -3.11
CA TRP A 153 -27.77 3.91 -2.17
C TRP A 153 -26.46 4.31 -2.86
N LEU A 154 -26.07 3.63 -3.95
CA LEU A 154 -24.89 4.03 -4.73
C LEU A 154 -25.03 5.43 -5.35
N GLU A 155 -26.25 5.84 -5.71
CA GLU A 155 -26.52 7.20 -6.20
C GLU A 155 -26.45 8.24 -5.09
N ASP A 156 -26.96 7.93 -3.90
CA ASP A 156 -26.82 8.80 -2.72
C ASP A 156 -25.34 9.01 -2.37
N VAL A 157 -24.54 7.95 -2.40
CA VAL A 157 -23.09 8.05 -2.17
C VAL A 157 -22.40 8.86 -3.27
N ALA A 158 -22.83 8.72 -4.53
CA ALA A 158 -22.27 9.49 -5.63
C ALA A 158 -22.60 10.99 -5.52
N ALA A 159 -23.77 11.33 -4.98
CA ALA A 159 -24.20 12.70 -4.75
C ALA A 159 -23.53 13.34 -3.52
N ASP A 160 -23.26 12.57 -2.45
CA ASP A 160 -22.64 13.07 -1.23
C ASP A 160 -21.11 12.88 -1.23
N LYS A 161 -20.39 14.01 -1.39
CA LYS A 161 -18.92 14.05 -1.37
C LYS A 161 -18.30 13.49 -0.08
N LYS A 162 -18.98 13.63 1.07
CA LYS A 162 -18.49 13.15 2.36
C LYS A 162 -18.64 11.63 2.46
N LEU A 163 -19.78 11.08 2.03
CA LEU A 163 -19.98 9.63 1.96
C LEU A 163 -19.01 8.98 0.97
N LYS A 164 -18.81 9.58 -0.20
CA LYS A 164 -17.86 9.10 -1.20
C LYS A 164 -16.43 9.03 -0.64
N LYS A 165 -15.95 10.09 0.02
CA LYS A 165 -14.60 10.14 0.64
C LYS A 165 -14.40 9.14 1.77
N ASN A 166 -15.47 8.77 2.47
CA ASN A 166 -15.43 7.83 3.58
C ASN A 166 -15.60 6.37 3.13
N SER A 167 -15.74 6.12 1.84
CA SER A 167 -15.97 4.80 1.26
C SER A 167 -14.77 4.36 0.43
N ASN A 168 -14.54 3.06 0.33
CA ASN A 168 -13.37 2.47 -0.31
C ASN A 168 -13.56 2.17 -1.81
N PHE A 169 -14.44 2.86 -2.52
CA PHE A 169 -14.78 2.54 -3.92
C PHE A 169 -13.58 2.53 -4.87
N GLU A 170 -12.57 3.36 -4.63
CA GLU A 170 -11.32 3.37 -5.42
C GLU A 170 -10.48 2.09 -5.25
N SER A 171 -10.66 1.39 -4.12
CA SER A 171 -10.03 0.10 -3.84
C SER A 171 -10.88 -1.10 -4.27
N ILE A 172 -12.02 -0.86 -4.93
CA ILE A 172 -12.90 -1.92 -5.41
C ILE A 172 -12.66 -2.13 -6.90
N ARG A 173 -12.29 -3.36 -7.26
CA ARG A 173 -12.39 -3.88 -8.62
C ARG A 173 -13.75 -4.55 -8.77
N PHE A 174 -14.34 -4.55 -9.97
CA PHE A 174 -15.63 -5.20 -10.15
C PHE A 174 -15.87 -5.78 -11.54
N CYS A 175 -16.74 -6.79 -11.61
CA CYS A 175 -17.34 -7.30 -12.84
C CYS A 175 -18.86 -7.44 -12.64
N VAL A 176 -19.61 -7.40 -13.74
CA VAL A 176 -21.07 -7.43 -13.70
C VAL A 176 -21.57 -8.41 -14.75
N ALA A 177 -22.31 -9.42 -14.31
CA ALA A 177 -23.18 -10.24 -15.13
C ALA A 177 -24.61 -9.72 -14.96
N ALA A 178 -25.15 -9.13 -16.02
CA ALA A 178 -26.49 -8.57 -16.01
C ALA A 178 -27.46 -9.49 -16.78
N PHE A 179 -28.60 -9.78 -16.15
CA PHE A 179 -29.66 -10.60 -16.72
C PHE A 179 -30.90 -9.73 -16.95
N GLY A 180 -31.45 -9.79 -18.15
CA GLY A 180 -32.66 -9.05 -18.52
C GLY A 180 -33.23 -9.60 -19.81
N SER A 181 -34.49 -9.28 -20.11
CA SER A 181 -35.17 -9.81 -21.30
C SER A 181 -35.08 -8.84 -22.46
N SER A 182 -34.62 -9.29 -23.63
CA SER A 182 -34.64 -8.50 -24.85
C SER A 182 -36.05 -8.31 -25.43
N LEU A 183 -37.05 -9.05 -24.94
CA LEU A 183 -38.47 -8.83 -25.26
C LEU A 183 -38.99 -7.52 -24.66
N GLU A 184 -38.34 -7.01 -23.61
CA GLU A 184 -38.60 -5.66 -23.15
C GLU A 184 -38.17 -4.64 -24.20
N LYS A 185 -38.55 -3.37 -23.99
CA LYS A 185 -38.07 -2.28 -24.87
C LYS A 185 -36.54 -2.26 -24.84
N GLU A 186 -35.90 -2.01 -26.00
CA GLU A 186 -34.44 -1.95 -26.14
C GLU A 186 -33.73 -1.08 -25.07
N LYS A 187 -34.38 0.01 -24.64
CA LYS A 187 -33.89 0.91 -23.58
C LYS A 187 -33.90 0.29 -22.17
N LEU A 188 -34.69 -0.76 -21.95
CA LEU A 188 -34.87 -1.46 -20.68
C LEU A 188 -34.01 -2.73 -20.60
N PHE A 189 -33.64 -3.32 -21.74
CA PHE A 189 -32.76 -4.49 -21.79
C PHE A 189 -31.49 -4.30 -20.94
N ASN A 190 -31.37 -5.09 -19.87
CA ASN A 190 -30.27 -5.06 -18.92
C ASN A 190 -29.98 -3.68 -18.30
N LYS A 191 -31.01 -2.85 -18.15
CA LYS A 191 -30.87 -1.47 -17.66
C LYS A 191 -30.36 -1.40 -16.23
N ALA A 192 -30.72 -2.34 -15.34
CA ALA A 192 -30.23 -2.35 -13.96
C ALA A 192 -28.71 -2.58 -13.91
N GLY A 193 -28.20 -3.60 -14.61
CA GLY A 193 -26.76 -3.88 -14.70
C GLY A 193 -25.96 -2.75 -15.35
N LYS A 194 -26.47 -2.15 -16.43
CA LYS A 194 -25.89 -0.95 -17.04
C LYS A 194 -25.84 0.24 -16.07
N THR A 195 -26.86 0.40 -15.25
CA THR A 195 -26.94 1.48 -14.25
C THR A 195 -25.94 1.25 -13.13
N LEU A 196 -25.87 0.03 -12.59
CA LEU A 196 -24.88 -0.37 -11.58
C LEU A 196 -23.46 -0.11 -12.08
N GLN A 197 -23.13 -0.59 -13.28
CA GLN A 197 -21.80 -0.40 -13.88
C GLN A 197 -21.41 1.09 -13.94
N LYS A 198 -22.33 1.95 -14.39
CA LYS A 198 -22.09 3.39 -14.46
C LYS A 198 -21.86 3.99 -13.07
N ARG A 199 -22.70 3.65 -12.08
CA ARG A 199 -22.60 4.18 -10.71
C ARG A 199 -21.28 3.75 -10.06
N MET A 200 -20.89 2.49 -10.17
CA MET A 200 -19.60 1.99 -9.68
C MET A 200 -18.42 2.74 -10.29
N LYS A 201 -18.42 2.98 -11.62
CA LYS A 201 -17.38 3.79 -12.28
C LYS A 201 -17.33 5.23 -11.77
N ILE A 202 -18.49 5.88 -11.62
CA ILE A 202 -18.57 7.27 -11.10
C ILE A 202 -18.01 7.37 -9.67
N LEU A 203 -18.18 6.31 -8.88
CA LEU A 203 -17.66 6.22 -7.51
C LEU A 203 -16.14 5.98 -7.46
N GLY A 204 -15.50 5.60 -8.57
CA GLY A 204 -14.06 5.41 -8.68
C GLY A 204 -13.63 3.93 -8.72
N SER A 205 -14.58 3.00 -8.73
CA SER A 205 -14.27 1.58 -8.83
C SER A 205 -13.74 1.20 -10.21
N THR A 206 -12.80 0.25 -10.23
CA THR A 206 -12.12 -0.21 -11.45
C THR A 206 -12.84 -1.42 -12.03
N GLN A 207 -13.31 -1.32 -13.26
CA GLN A 207 -13.94 -2.45 -13.93
C GLN A 207 -12.86 -3.45 -14.39
N MET A 208 -12.97 -4.72 -13.96
CA MET A 208 -12.03 -5.79 -14.28
C MET A 208 -12.32 -6.44 -15.63
N MET A 209 -13.59 -6.75 -15.89
CA MET A 209 -14.07 -7.35 -17.14
C MET A 209 -15.17 -6.49 -17.75
N PRO A 210 -15.36 -6.51 -19.08
CA PRO A 210 -16.54 -5.92 -19.73
C PRO A 210 -17.86 -6.31 -19.05
N LEU A 211 -18.88 -5.46 -19.19
CA LEU A 211 -20.21 -5.77 -18.65
C LEU A 211 -20.82 -6.83 -19.56
N GLU A 212 -21.15 -7.98 -18.97
CA GLU A 212 -21.76 -9.08 -19.71
C GLU A 212 -23.28 -8.97 -19.65
N LEU A 213 -23.93 -9.18 -20.80
CA LEU A 213 -25.37 -8.99 -20.96
C LEU A 213 -26.01 -10.31 -21.37
N PHE A 214 -26.70 -10.93 -20.43
CA PHE A 214 -27.43 -12.16 -20.61
C PHE A 214 -28.88 -11.87 -20.98
N ASP A 215 -29.36 -12.51 -22.04
CA ASP A 215 -30.74 -12.42 -22.49
C ASP A 215 -31.59 -13.55 -21.91
N THR A 216 -32.67 -13.17 -21.24
CA THR A 216 -33.64 -14.08 -20.59
C THR A 216 -34.97 -14.17 -21.35
N ALA A 217 -35.05 -13.57 -22.54
CA ALA A 217 -36.22 -13.57 -23.42
C ALA A 217 -36.80 -14.96 -23.73
N SER A 218 -35.95 -15.98 -23.75
CA SER A 218 -36.29 -17.33 -24.22
C SER A 218 -37.26 -18.10 -23.34
N GLY A 219 -37.61 -17.62 -22.14
CA GLY A 219 -38.60 -18.22 -21.24
C GLY A 219 -38.16 -19.53 -20.57
N ASP A 220 -37.43 -20.38 -21.29
CA ASP A 220 -36.61 -21.46 -20.72
C ASP A 220 -35.18 -20.95 -20.63
N TYR A 221 -34.46 -21.27 -19.54
CA TYR A 221 -33.01 -21.10 -19.44
C TYR A 221 -32.39 -22.01 -20.50
N THR A 222 -32.29 -21.49 -21.72
CA THR A 222 -31.85 -22.26 -22.86
C THR A 222 -30.43 -22.73 -22.61
N THR A 223 -30.08 -23.86 -23.24
CA THR A 223 -28.69 -24.33 -23.29
C THR A 223 -27.73 -23.20 -23.69
N GLU A 224 -28.17 -22.30 -24.59
CA GLU A 224 -27.41 -21.12 -25.01
C GLU A 224 -27.09 -20.14 -23.88
N LEU A 225 -28.04 -19.87 -22.97
CA LEU A 225 -27.81 -18.99 -21.82
C LEU A 225 -26.77 -19.59 -20.86
N HIS A 226 -26.90 -20.88 -20.57
CA HIS A 226 -25.95 -21.62 -19.73
C HIS A 226 -24.56 -21.70 -20.37
N GLU A 227 -24.47 -22.06 -21.66
CA GLU A 227 -23.19 -22.11 -22.40
C GLU A 227 -22.51 -20.73 -22.44
N HIS A 228 -23.30 -19.66 -22.63
CA HIS A 228 -22.77 -18.31 -22.58
C HIS A 228 -22.28 -17.96 -21.17
N PHE A 229 -23.04 -18.33 -20.13
CA PHE A 229 -22.63 -18.12 -18.74
C PHE A 229 -21.36 -18.89 -18.39
N GLU A 230 -21.22 -20.14 -18.84
CA GLU A 230 -20.02 -20.95 -18.68
C GLU A 230 -18.80 -20.32 -19.36
N THR A 231 -18.98 -19.79 -20.58
CA THR A 231 -17.92 -19.06 -21.29
C THR A 231 -17.46 -17.85 -20.48
N TRP A 232 -18.42 -17.07 -19.96
CA TRP A 232 -18.13 -15.93 -19.10
C TRP A 232 -17.44 -16.34 -17.79
N LEU A 233 -17.80 -17.48 -17.19
CA LEU A 233 -17.13 -18.01 -16.01
C LEU A 233 -15.66 -18.35 -16.31
N LEU A 234 -15.37 -18.99 -17.45
CA LEU A 234 -13.99 -19.29 -17.85
C LEU A 234 -13.16 -18.00 -17.99
N ASP A 235 -13.71 -16.99 -18.64
CA ASP A 235 -13.05 -15.68 -18.78
C ASP A 235 -12.87 -15.00 -17.41
N LEU A 236 -13.83 -15.16 -16.51
CA LEU A 236 -13.74 -14.65 -15.14
C LEU A 236 -12.60 -15.30 -14.37
N PHE A 237 -12.49 -16.63 -14.39
CA PHE A 237 -11.40 -17.33 -13.70
C PHE A 237 -10.03 -17.00 -14.31
N SER A 238 -9.93 -16.90 -15.64
CA SER A 238 -8.71 -16.46 -16.30
C SER A 238 -8.31 -15.04 -15.87
N ALA A 239 -9.28 -14.12 -15.80
CA ALA A 239 -9.04 -12.76 -15.31
C ALA A 239 -8.63 -12.74 -13.83
N LEU A 240 -9.21 -13.60 -13.00
CA LEU A 240 -8.87 -13.74 -11.58
C LEU A 240 -7.42 -14.18 -11.40
N GLU A 241 -7.00 -15.25 -12.08
CA GLU A 241 -5.62 -15.77 -12.05
C GLU A 241 -4.62 -14.67 -12.43
N HIS A 242 -4.85 -14.00 -13.56
CA HIS A 242 -3.99 -12.89 -14.00
C HIS A 242 -3.94 -11.74 -12.98
N SER A 243 -5.08 -11.44 -12.34
CA SER A 243 -5.18 -10.37 -11.36
C SER A 243 -4.44 -10.67 -10.05
N MET A 244 -4.26 -11.95 -9.71
CA MET A 244 -3.52 -12.41 -8.53
C MET A 244 -2.01 -12.39 -8.78
N GLU A 245 -1.58 -12.74 -10.00
CA GLU A 245 -0.18 -12.70 -10.42
C GLU A 245 0.36 -11.26 -10.55
N VAL A 246 -0.42 -10.34 -11.15
CA VAL A 246 0.02 -8.95 -11.30
C VAL A 246 0.01 -8.19 -9.96
N GLY A 247 -0.83 -8.63 -9.01
CA GLY A 247 -0.92 -8.06 -7.67
C GLY A 247 0.27 -8.38 -6.75
N SER A 248 1.15 -9.32 -7.11
CA SER A 248 2.31 -9.68 -6.29
C SER A 248 3.55 -8.81 -6.53
N ASP A 249 3.70 -8.17 -7.71
CA ASP A 249 5.03 -7.73 -8.17
C ASP A 249 5.26 -6.23 -8.41
N VAL A 250 4.31 -5.32 -8.17
CA VAL A 250 4.56 -3.89 -8.46
C VAL A 250 4.15 -2.97 -7.32
N GLU A 251 5.03 -2.87 -6.32
CA GLU A 251 5.16 -1.66 -5.49
C GLU A 251 6.56 -1.64 -4.83
N TYR A 252 7.61 -1.57 -5.66
CA TYR A 252 8.94 -1.16 -5.22
C TYR A 252 8.92 0.36 -4.98
N ASP A 253 8.57 0.74 -3.75
CA ASP A 253 8.85 2.08 -3.23
C ASP A 253 10.37 2.17 -3.02
N SER A 254 11.05 2.75 -4.02
CA SER A 254 12.49 2.98 -4.08
C SER A 254 12.89 4.12 -3.13
N GLN A 255 12.81 3.86 -1.84
CA GLN A 255 13.51 4.66 -0.84
C GLN A 255 14.17 3.72 0.17
N TYR A 256 15.46 3.95 0.40
CA TYR A 256 16.43 3.17 1.17
C TYR A 256 17.26 2.18 0.33
N GLU A 257 18.20 2.76 -0.43
CA GLU A 257 19.48 2.10 -0.70
C GLU A 257 20.11 1.68 0.63
N HIS A 258 20.44 0.40 0.71
CA HIS A 258 21.27 -0.19 1.74
C HIS A 258 22.72 0.07 1.33
N SER A 259 23.40 1.01 1.99
CA SER A 259 24.86 1.09 1.92
C SER A 259 25.43 0.03 2.85
N GLU A 260 25.67 -1.16 2.32
CA GLU A 260 26.67 -2.07 2.88
C GLU A 260 28.03 -1.51 2.42
N GLU A 261 28.75 -0.87 3.34
CA GLU A 261 30.17 -0.56 3.14
C GLU A 261 30.92 -1.89 3.29
N GLU A 262 31.36 -2.46 2.17
CA GLU A 262 32.35 -3.55 2.14
C GLU A 262 33.71 -2.99 2.56
N GLU A 263 34.35 -3.65 3.52
CA GLU A 263 35.71 -3.35 3.97
C GLU A 263 36.70 -3.74 2.86
N GLU A 264 37.37 -2.74 2.27
CA GLU A 264 38.49 -2.94 1.35
C GLU A 264 39.73 -3.46 2.11
N GLU A 265 40.13 -4.70 1.85
CA GLU A 265 41.51 -5.15 2.10
C GLU A 265 42.41 -4.68 0.95
N VAL A 266 43.45 -3.96 1.35
CA VAL A 266 44.51 -3.40 0.52
C VAL A 266 45.49 -4.51 0.13
N ASP A 267 45.79 -4.66 -1.15
CA ASP A 267 47.07 -5.22 -1.59
C ASP A 267 47.65 -4.38 -2.75
N VAL A 268 48.88 -3.92 -2.52
CA VAL A 268 49.69 -3.08 -3.40
C VAL A 268 50.78 -3.93 -4.02
N ASP A 269 50.88 -3.89 -5.35
CA ASP A 269 52.12 -3.87 -6.18
C ASP A 269 51.79 -4.41 -7.59
N ASP A 270 52.43 -4.03 -8.69
CA ASP A 270 53.02 -2.79 -9.21
C ASP A 270 53.37 -3.13 -10.68
N GLU A 271 53.31 -2.14 -11.57
CA GLU A 271 53.89 -2.09 -12.95
C GLU A 271 53.43 -3.14 -14.00
N GLU A 272 53.31 -2.90 -15.31
CA GLU A 272 53.86 -1.87 -16.20
C GLU A 272 53.06 -1.87 -17.54
N LEU A 273 52.98 -0.67 -18.13
CA LEU A 273 52.71 -0.23 -19.52
C LEU A 273 52.49 -1.27 -20.67
N THR A 274 51.55 -0.98 -21.59
CA THR A 274 51.83 -0.51 -22.97
C THR A 274 50.60 -0.36 -23.91
N SER A 275 50.63 0.77 -24.65
CA SER A 275 50.20 1.05 -26.04
C SER A 275 48.76 0.79 -26.56
N GLU A 276 48.11 1.91 -26.90
CA GLU A 276 47.57 2.28 -28.23
C GLU A 276 47.00 1.19 -29.17
N GLU A 277 45.73 1.31 -29.56
CA GLU A 277 45.36 1.63 -30.96
C GLU A 277 43.86 1.95 -31.11
N GLU A 278 43.59 3.04 -31.83
CA GLU A 278 42.29 3.46 -32.34
C GLU A 278 41.70 2.42 -33.31
N THR A 279 40.38 2.29 -33.37
CA THR A 279 39.68 2.29 -34.67
C THR A 279 38.22 2.71 -34.51
N GLU A 280 37.90 3.83 -35.16
CA GLU A 280 36.55 4.25 -35.52
C GLU A 280 35.85 3.18 -36.40
N LYS A 281 34.52 3.05 -36.28
CA LYS A 281 33.61 3.47 -37.37
C LYS A 281 32.11 3.28 -37.06
N THR A 282 31.44 4.43 -37.17
CA THR A 282 30.14 4.67 -37.83
C THR A 282 28.86 4.06 -37.24
N GLY A 283 28.15 4.91 -36.49
CA GLY A 283 26.70 4.81 -36.33
C GLY A 283 25.95 5.31 -37.57
N ASN A 284 24.94 4.56 -37.98
CA ASN A 284 23.92 5.00 -38.92
C ASN A 284 22.59 4.38 -38.48
N THR A 285 21.61 5.20 -38.08
CA THR A 285 20.19 5.10 -38.47
C THR A 285 19.34 6.08 -37.66
N LYS A 286 18.87 7.15 -38.30
CA LYS A 286 17.69 7.89 -37.85
C LYS A 286 16.95 8.45 -39.05
N LYS A 287 15.82 7.82 -39.39
CA LYS A 287 14.59 8.44 -39.92
C LYS A 287 13.54 7.35 -40.15
N VAL A 288 12.61 7.24 -39.23
CA VAL A 288 11.31 6.61 -39.48
C VAL A 288 10.25 7.71 -39.40
N ARG A 289 9.28 7.48 -40.26
CA ARG A 289 8.23 8.31 -40.83
C ARG A 289 7.11 8.60 -39.85
#